data_AF-A0A5N9C9L8-F1
#
_entry.id   AF-A0A5N9C9L8-F1
#
_cell.length_a   1.000
_cell.length_b   1.000
_cell.length_c   1.000
_cell.angle_alpha   90.00
_cell.angle_beta   90.00
_cell.angle_gamma   90.00
#
_symmetry.space_group_name_H-M   'P 1'
#
loop_
_entity.id
_entity.type
_entity.pdbx_description
1 polymer ?
#
loop_
_entity_poly.entity_id
_entity_poly.type
_entity_poly.pdbx_seq_one_letter_code
_entity_poly.pdbx_strand_id
1 'polypeptide(L)'
;MLIQNRVPTLSDALIPKTGVIRDIYLIVGFAIFVTLAAQVSFEPPSWYDKFFASIGLPIDGTPVPITLQTLAVAITGATLGSKRGVFSMAVYMTAGIVGLPVYAGAISQVLSPDMAFGFTNGSVWSDKPFWAWGSFGYIIGFVIASYVIGWLTERGWDRTIPKTAIAIFIGSLIIYMCGLPWLMVVLGVSWSQTLSWGLWPFIAGDTLKLLIATGILPSAWFIVRIRD
;
A
#
# COMPACT_ATOMS: atom_id res chain seq x y z
N MET A 1 19.95 27.28 -0.07
CA MET A 1 20.58 25.99 0.27
C MET A 1 19.95 25.50 1.58
N LEU A 2 18.74 24.93 1.52
CA LEU A 2 18.06 24.39 2.71
C LEU A 2 18.59 22.98 2.98
N ILE A 3 19.68 22.89 3.75
CA ILE A 3 20.07 21.63 4.38
C ILE A 3 19.01 21.38 5.46
N GLN A 4 17.88 20.79 5.06
CA GLN A 4 16.86 20.33 6.00
C GLN A 4 17.51 19.27 6.90
N ASN A 5 17.35 19.42 8.21
CA ASN A 5 17.68 18.44 9.25
C ASN A 5 16.93 17.11 9.01
N ARG A 6 17.34 16.36 7.98
CA ARG A 6 16.80 15.03 7.70
C ARG A 6 17.48 14.03 8.61
N VAL A 7 16.71 13.33 9.41
CA VAL A 7 17.23 12.22 10.21
C VAL A 7 17.44 10.99 9.32
N PRO A 8 18.39 10.10 9.66
CA PRO A 8 18.60 8.86 8.90
C PRO A 8 17.32 8.02 8.85
N THR A 9 17.04 7.43 7.68
CA THR A 9 15.95 6.45 7.55
C THR A 9 16.35 5.12 8.19
N LEU A 10 15.39 4.21 8.37
CA LEU A 10 15.66 2.91 8.98
C LEU A 10 16.64 2.09 8.13
N SER A 11 16.50 2.15 6.80
CA SER A 11 17.45 1.51 5.89
C SER A 11 18.87 2.09 5.99
N ASP A 12 19.01 3.39 6.23
CA ASP A 12 20.34 4.02 6.40
C ASP A 12 21.01 3.62 7.72
N ALA A 13 20.22 3.44 8.79
CA ALA A 13 20.75 2.98 10.07
C ALA A 13 21.12 1.48 10.07
N LEU A 14 20.37 0.66 9.34
CA LEU A 14 20.64 -0.78 9.24
C LEU A 14 21.77 -1.10 8.24
N ILE A 15 21.86 -0.35 7.14
CA ILE A 15 22.86 -0.56 6.07
C ILE A 15 23.56 0.79 5.77
N PRO A 16 24.57 1.17 6.57
CA PRO A 16 25.19 2.50 6.51
C PRO A 16 25.97 2.80 5.23
N LYS A 17 26.36 1.75 4.47
CA LYS A 17 27.08 1.92 3.20
C LYS A 17 26.25 2.75 2.24
N THR A 18 26.82 3.74 1.56
CA THR A 18 26.11 4.50 0.53
C THR A 18 26.56 4.07 -0.86
N GLY A 19 25.64 4.03 -1.83
CA GLY A 19 25.98 3.68 -3.21
C GLY A 19 24.78 3.22 -4.03
N VAL A 20 24.89 3.38 -5.36
CA VAL A 20 23.84 3.05 -6.32
C VAL A 20 23.42 1.58 -6.24
N ILE A 21 24.38 0.66 -6.08
CA ILE A 21 24.10 -0.78 -5.98
C ILE A 21 23.21 -1.09 -4.77
N ARG A 22 23.50 -0.50 -3.61
CA ARG A 22 22.64 -0.65 -2.41
C ARG A 22 21.24 -0.12 -2.69
N ASP A 23 21.15 1.07 -3.28
CA ASP A 23 19.86 1.71 -3.51
C ASP A 23 19.02 0.86 -4.48
N ILE A 24 19.62 0.27 -5.52
CA ILE A 24 18.96 -0.70 -6.41
C ILE A 24 18.43 -1.89 -5.61
N TYR A 25 19.25 -2.53 -4.77
CA TYR A 25 18.80 -3.67 -3.95
C TYR A 25 17.65 -3.31 -3.02
N LEU A 26 17.70 -2.14 -2.38
CA LEU A 26 16.63 -1.66 -1.51
C LEU A 26 15.34 -1.39 -2.30
N ILE A 27 15.45 -0.69 -3.43
CA ILE A 27 14.31 -0.34 -4.29
C ILE A 27 13.62 -1.60 -4.82
N VAL A 28 14.39 -2.53 -5.41
CA VAL A 28 13.87 -3.77 -5.98
C VAL A 28 13.37 -4.71 -4.87
N GLY A 29 14.13 -4.85 -3.78
CA GLY A 29 13.75 -5.70 -2.65
C GLY A 29 12.44 -5.28 -2.00
N PHE A 30 12.21 -3.98 -1.81
CA PHE A 30 10.93 -3.49 -1.29
C PHE A 30 9.78 -3.56 -2.31
N ALA A 31 10.07 -3.48 -3.63
CA ALA A 31 9.05 -3.72 -4.65
C ALA A 31 8.58 -5.19 -4.63
N ILE A 32 9.51 -6.12 -4.43
CA ILE A 32 9.21 -7.54 -4.22
C ILE A 32 8.45 -7.74 -2.90
N PHE A 33 8.84 -7.07 -1.82
CA PHE A 33 8.12 -7.12 -0.54
C PHE A 33 6.65 -6.68 -0.69
N VAL A 34 6.39 -5.58 -1.40
CA VAL A 34 5.01 -5.15 -1.70
C VAL A 34 4.28 -6.17 -2.58
N THR A 35 4.98 -6.77 -3.55
CA THR A 35 4.43 -7.85 -4.39
C THR A 35 4.01 -9.07 -3.57
N LEU A 36 4.81 -9.49 -2.59
CA LEU A 36 4.48 -10.61 -1.71
C LEU A 36 3.30 -10.26 -0.81
N ALA A 37 3.28 -9.05 -0.24
CA ALA A 37 2.16 -8.55 0.55
C ALA A 37 0.86 -8.43 -0.25
N ALA A 38 0.95 -8.22 -1.56
CA ALA A 38 -0.18 -8.27 -2.49
C ALA A 38 -0.86 -9.62 -2.57
N GLN A 39 -0.10 -10.70 -2.47
CA GLN A 39 -0.69 -12.03 -2.60
C GLN A 39 -1.46 -12.45 -1.35
N VAL A 40 -1.17 -11.85 -0.20
CA VAL A 40 -1.89 -12.11 1.05
C VAL A 40 -3.19 -11.30 1.05
N SER A 41 -4.26 -11.95 0.60
CA SER A 41 -5.61 -11.40 0.52
C SER A 41 -6.51 -12.00 1.59
N PHE A 42 -7.48 -11.23 2.07
CA PHE A 42 -8.44 -11.65 3.08
C PHE A 42 -9.86 -11.33 2.64
N GLU A 43 -10.80 -12.17 3.04
CA GLU A 43 -12.22 -11.87 2.96
C GLU A 43 -12.70 -11.35 4.32
N PRO A 44 -13.56 -10.33 4.36
CA PRO A 44 -14.17 -9.89 5.60
C PRO A 44 -14.96 -11.06 6.25
N PRO A 45 -14.99 -11.15 7.58
CA PRO A 45 -15.84 -12.12 8.26
C PRO A 45 -17.32 -11.96 7.86
N SER A 46 -18.08 -13.06 7.83
CA SER A 46 -19.50 -13.05 7.39
C SER A 46 -20.45 -12.14 8.18
N TRP A 47 -20.04 -11.69 9.38
CA TRP A 47 -20.80 -10.73 10.18
C TRP A 47 -20.56 -9.27 9.76
N TYR A 48 -19.51 -8.99 8.98
CA TYR A 48 -19.05 -7.65 8.65
C TYR A 48 -20.09 -6.86 7.84
N ASP A 49 -20.65 -7.48 6.80
CA ASP A 49 -21.68 -6.85 5.96
C ASP A 49 -22.95 -6.53 6.76
N LYS A 50 -23.31 -7.42 7.70
CA LYS A 50 -24.46 -7.22 8.59
C LYS A 50 -24.25 -6.04 9.54
N PHE A 51 -23.04 -5.87 10.06
CA PHE A 51 -22.70 -4.72 10.89
C PHE A 51 -22.80 -3.40 10.12
N PHE A 52 -22.25 -3.35 8.91
CA PHE A 52 -22.29 -2.15 8.08
C PHE A 52 -23.72 -1.83 7.59
N ALA A 53 -24.51 -2.85 7.25
CA ALA A 53 -25.92 -2.69 6.96
C ALA A 53 -26.73 -2.14 8.15
N SER A 54 -26.43 -2.57 9.39
CA SER A 54 -27.17 -2.12 10.58
C SER A 54 -26.95 -0.64 10.91
N ILE A 55 -25.84 -0.05 10.47
CA ILE A 55 -25.54 1.38 10.61
C ILE A 55 -25.85 2.20 9.35
N GLY A 56 -26.59 1.62 8.39
CA GLY A 56 -27.04 2.31 7.18
C GLY A 56 -25.98 2.46 6.07
N LEU A 57 -24.91 1.66 6.11
CA LEU A 57 -23.81 1.67 5.15
C LEU A 57 -23.64 0.29 4.49
N PRO A 58 -24.64 -0.23 3.75
CA PRO A 58 -24.57 -1.58 3.20
C PRO A 58 -23.33 -1.79 2.33
N ILE A 59 -22.70 -2.96 2.49
CA ILE A 59 -21.57 -3.43 1.68
C ILE A 59 -22.09 -4.52 0.75
N ASP A 60 -22.10 -4.24 -0.55
CA ASP A 60 -22.56 -5.18 -1.59
C ASP A 60 -21.36 -5.72 -2.37
N GLY A 61 -20.54 -6.52 -1.67
CA GLY A 61 -19.28 -7.04 -2.18
C GLY A 61 -18.23 -5.94 -2.43
N THR A 62 -17.08 -6.35 -2.96
CA THR A 62 -16.04 -5.41 -3.40
C THR A 62 -15.31 -5.92 -4.64
N PRO A 63 -15.13 -5.08 -5.69
CA PRO A 63 -14.27 -5.38 -6.82
C PRO A 63 -12.79 -5.12 -6.51
N VAL A 64 -12.45 -4.64 -5.32
CA VAL A 64 -11.08 -4.31 -4.92
C VAL A 64 -10.61 -5.33 -3.89
N PRO A 65 -9.47 -6.01 -4.11
CA PRO A 65 -8.99 -7.03 -3.19
C PRO A 65 -8.48 -6.41 -1.88
N ILE A 66 -8.87 -6.99 -0.74
CA ILE A 66 -8.36 -6.60 0.58
C ILE A 66 -7.07 -7.35 0.84
N THR A 67 -5.94 -6.64 0.89
CA THR A 67 -4.60 -7.23 0.99
C THR A 67 -3.72 -6.57 2.05
N LEU A 68 -2.52 -7.12 2.27
CA LEU A 68 -1.46 -6.48 3.05
C LEU A 68 -0.68 -5.40 2.28
N GLN A 69 -1.06 -5.04 1.04
CA GLN A 69 -0.30 -4.08 0.22
C GLN A 69 -0.16 -2.72 0.89
N THR A 70 -1.26 -2.15 1.40
CA THR A 70 -1.25 -0.81 1.97
C THR A 70 -0.34 -0.72 3.21
N LEU A 71 -0.24 -1.81 3.99
CA LEU A 71 0.74 -1.96 5.06
C LEU A 71 2.18 -1.96 4.50
N ALA A 72 2.44 -2.76 3.48
CA ALA A 72 3.76 -2.87 2.89
C ALA A 72 4.22 -1.54 2.24
N VAL A 73 3.31 -0.79 1.61
CA VAL A 73 3.55 0.56 1.06
C VAL A 73 3.96 1.52 2.18
N ALA A 74 3.25 1.51 3.31
CA ALA A 74 3.57 2.34 4.46
C ALA A 74 4.95 2.01 5.06
N ILE A 75 5.24 0.72 5.25
CA ILE A 75 6.55 0.24 5.72
C ILE A 75 7.65 0.61 4.72
N THR A 76 7.38 0.52 3.41
CA THR A 76 8.34 0.90 2.36
C THR A 76 8.70 2.37 2.44
N GLY A 77 7.70 3.26 2.48
CA GLY A 77 7.92 4.70 2.60
C GLY A 77 8.69 5.04 3.86
N ALA A 78 8.29 4.47 5.01
CA ALA A 78 8.96 4.72 6.28
C ALA A 78 10.40 4.17 6.30
N THR A 79 10.66 3.00 5.74
CA THR A 79 11.98 2.37 5.84
C THR A 79 12.98 2.97 4.86
N LEU A 80 12.54 3.26 3.63
CA LEU A 80 13.40 3.74 2.56
C LEU A 80 13.50 5.27 2.47
N GLY A 81 12.55 5.99 3.06
CA GLY A 81 12.41 7.43 2.91
C GLY A 81 11.77 7.84 1.59
N SER A 82 11.63 9.15 1.40
CA SER A 82 10.82 9.77 0.34
C SER A 82 11.25 9.36 -1.07
N LYS A 83 12.55 9.41 -1.37
CA LYS A 83 13.08 9.16 -2.73
C LYS A 83 13.05 7.67 -3.09
N ARG A 84 13.70 6.83 -2.26
CA ARG A 84 13.79 5.38 -2.51
C ARG A 84 12.43 4.71 -2.42
N GLY A 85 11.54 5.18 -1.54
CA GLY A 85 10.15 4.73 -1.48
C GLY A 85 9.40 4.96 -2.78
N VAL A 86 9.49 6.17 -3.36
CA VAL A 86 8.90 6.47 -4.69
C VAL A 86 9.46 5.57 -5.77
N PHE A 87 10.78 5.40 -5.86
CA PHE A 87 11.36 4.52 -6.89
C PHE A 87 10.92 3.07 -6.72
N SER A 88 10.80 2.58 -5.47
CA SER A 88 10.29 1.23 -5.20
C SER A 88 8.84 1.07 -5.65
N MET A 89 7.99 2.04 -5.34
CA MET A 89 6.57 2.02 -5.77
C MET A 89 6.43 2.20 -7.28
N ALA A 90 7.31 2.99 -7.91
CA ALA A 90 7.36 3.14 -9.36
C ALA A 90 7.73 1.82 -10.03
N VAL A 91 8.77 1.11 -9.55
CA VAL A 91 9.14 -0.22 -10.04
C VAL A 91 7.96 -1.19 -9.92
N TYR A 92 7.32 -1.24 -8.74
CA TYR A 92 6.15 -2.07 -8.50
C TYR A 92 4.99 -1.74 -9.47
N MET A 93 4.68 -0.46 -9.64
CA MET A 93 3.63 0.01 -10.55
C MET A 93 3.96 -0.35 -12.00
N THR A 94 5.17 -0.05 -12.48
CA THR A 94 5.55 -0.32 -13.87
C THR A 94 5.62 -1.81 -14.15
N ALA A 95 6.09 -2.62 -13.21
CA ALA A 95 6.14 -4.07 -13.34
C ALA A 95 4.75 -4.65 -13.64
N GLY A 96 3.74 -4.21 -12.92
CA GLY A 96 2.37 -4.65 -13.16
C GLY A 96 1.77 -4.09 -14.46
N ILE A 97 2.07 -2.83 -14.82
CA ILE A 97 1.65 -2.25 -16.11
C ILE A 97 2.20 -3.03 -17.31
N VAL A 98 3.45 -3.51 -17.25
CA VAL A 98 4.06 -4.31 -18.33
C VAL A 98 3.66 -5.80 -18.29
N GLY A 99 2.73 -6.19 -17.40
CA GLY A 99 2.20 -7.55 -17.35
C GLY A 99 3.01 -8.52 -16.48
N LEU A 100 3.75 -8.05 -15.47
CA LEU A 100 4.29 -8.96 -14.45
C LEU A 100 3.23 -9.25 -13.38
N PRO A 101 3.18 -10.48 -12.82
CA PRO A 101 2.17 -10.89 -11.84
C PRO A 101 2.46 -10.36 -10.43
N VAL A 102 2.49 -9.04 -10.27
CA VAL A 102 2.88 -8.39 -9.01
C VAL A 102 1.71 -7.94 -8.13
N TYR A 103 0.55 -7.73 -8.75
CA TYR A 103 -0.65 -7.27 -8.05
C TYR A 103 -1.40 -8.41 -7.37
N ALA A 104 -2.41 -8.06 -6.58
CA ALA A 104 -3.13 -8.98 -5.71
C ALA A 104 -3.76 -10.14 -6.50
N GLY A 105 -3.52 -11.38 -6.05
CA GLY A 105 -4.05 -12.60 -6.68
C GLY A 105 -3.42 -12.99 -8.02
N ALA A 106 -2.52 -12.15 -8.57
CA ALA A 106 -1.92 -12.40 -9.87
C ALA A 106 -1.04 -13.67 -9.89
N ILE A 107 -0.32 -13.98 -8.81
CA ILE A 107 0.47 -15.22 -8.74
C ILE A 107 -0.45 -16.45 -8.70
N SER A 108 -1.55 -16.38 -7.96
CA SER A 108 -2.55 -17.46 -7.92
C SER A 108 -3.13 -17.75 -9.31
N GLN A 109 -3.42 -16.70 -10.09
CA GLN A 109 -3.89 -16.84 -11.48
C GLN A 109 -2.84 -17.45 -12.41
N VAL A 110 -1.56 -17.15 -12.21
CA VAL A 110 -0.49 -17.76 -13.01
C VAL A 110 -0.34 -19.25 -12.69
N LEU A 111 -0.46 -19.63 -11.42
CA LEU A 111 -0.33 -21.03 -10.98
C LEU A 111 -1.60 -21.85 -11.22
N SER A 112 -2.77 -21.21 -11.15
CA SER A 112 -4.09 -21.80 -11.31
C SER A 112 -4.96 -20.88 -12.18
N PRO A 113 -4.85 -20.94 -13.52
CA PRO A 113 -5.54 -20.05 -14.44
C PRO A 113 -7.07 -20.07 -14.31
N ASP A 114 -7.63 -21.16 -13.80
CA ASP A 114 -9.06 -21.37 -13.61
C ASP A 114 -9.60 -20.74 -12.30
N MET A 115 -8.72 -20.28 -11.40
CA MET A 115 -9.10 -19.63 -10.14
C MET A 115 -9.31 -18.12 -10.35
N ALA A 116 -10.58 -17.70 -10.38
CA ALA A 116 -10.99 -16.30 -10.49
C ALA A 116 -10.83 -15.50 -9.18
N PHE A 117 -9.64 -15.52 -8.57
CA PHE A 117 -9.32 -14.64 -7.44
C PHE A 117 -8.27 -13.60 -7.84
N GLY A 118 -8.71 -12.34 -7.84
CA GLY A 118 -7.82 -11.17 -7.83
C GLY A 118 -7.57 -10.51 -9.18
N PHE A 119 -8.61 -10.05 -9.87
CA PHE A 119 -8.52 -8.88 -10.76
C PHE A 119 -9.90 -8.57 -11.36
N THR A 120 -10.73 -7.82 -10.64
CA THR A 120 -12.08 -7.45 -11.12
C THR A 120 -12.08 -6.29 -12.12
N ASN A 121 -11.01 -6.15 -12.93
CA ASN A 121 -11.01 -5.43 -14.21
C ASN A 121 -9.70 -5.53 -15.02
N GLY A 122 -8.82 -6.51 -14.79
CA GLY A 122 -7.48 -6.38 -15.34
C GLY A 122 -6.48 -7.47 -14.99
N SER A 123 -6.77 -8.75 -15.24
CA SER A 123 -5.73 -9.78 -15.11
C SER A 123 -4.43 -9.33 -15.77
N VAL A 124 -3.31 -9.94 -15.40
CA VAL A 124 -2.01 -9.80 -16.09
C VAL A 124 -2.15 -9.91 -17.63
N TRP A 125 -3.25 -10.55 -18.07
CA TRP A 125 -3.64 -10.84 -19.44
C TRP A 125 -5.01 -10.26 -19.83
N SER A 126 -5.42 -9.14 -19.21
CA SER A 126 -6.70 -8.53 -19.55
C SER A 126 -6.61 -7.79 -20.87
N ASP A 127 -7.64 -7.98 -21.70
CA ASP A 127 -7.81 -7.22 -22.94
C ASP A 127 -8.04 -5.71 -22.69
N LYS A 128 -8.36 -5.33 -21.43
CA LYS A 128 -8.54 -3.94 -21.04
C LYS A 128 -7.19 -3.31 -20.68
N PRO A 129 -6.93 -2.07 -21.16
CA PRO A 129 -5.70 -1.37 -20.81
C PRO A 129 -5.64 -1.05 -19.31
N PHE A 130 -4.43 -0.85 -18.78
CA PHE A 130 -4.20 -0.70 -17.34
C PHE A 130 -4.99 0.43 -16.67
N TRP A 131 -5.32 1.49 -17.42
CA TRP A 131 -6.11 2.60 -16.92
C TRP A 131 -7.61 2.27 -16.76
N ALA A 132 -8.10 1.21 -17.38
CA ALA A 132 -9.47 0.74 -17.18
C ALA A 132 -9.62 -0.16 -15.94
N TRP A 133 -8.57 -0.33 -15.15
CA TRP A 133 -8.61 -1.12 -13.92
C TRP A 133 -9.12 -0.28 -12.75
N GLY A 134 -10.16 -0.76 -12.06
CA GLY A 134 -10.75 -0.04 -10.91
C GLY A 134 -9.77 0.24 -9.78
N SER A 135 -8.77 -0.64 -9.59
CA SER A 135 -7.75 -0.49 -8.54
C SER A 135 -6.56 0.39 -8.96
N PHE A 136 -6.45 0.82 -10.22
CA PHE A 136 -5.25 1.55 -10.69
C PHE A 136 -5.05 2.89 -9.98
N GLY A 137 -6.13 3.61 -9.66
CA GLY A 137 -6.06 4.83 -8.84
C GLY A 137 -5.42 4.62 -7.47
N TYR A 138 -5.59 3.45 -6.85
CA TYR A 138 -4.95 3.11 -5.58
C TYR A 138 -3.44 2.91 -5.75
N ILE A 139 -3.00 2.34 -6.88
CA ILE A 139 -1.57 2.15 -7.20
C ILE A 139 -0.87 3.50 -7.39
N ILE A 140 -1.52 4.46 -8.08
CA ILE A 140 -1.03 5.85 -8.14
C ILE A 140 -0.92 6.42 -6.72
N GLY A 141 -1.96 6.20 -5.91
CA GLY A 141 -1.99 6.57 -4.50
C GLY A 141 -0.82 5.97 -3.70
N PHE A 142 -0.38 4.75 -3.99
CA PHE A 142 0.75 4.11 -3.30
C PHE A 142 2.06 4.87 -3.50
N VAL A 143 2.32 5.36 -4.72
CA VAL A 143 3.52 6.15 -5.03
C VAL A 143 3.54 7.44 -4.20
N ILE A 144 2.42 8.15 -4.18
CA ILE A 144 2.28 9.43 -3.46
C ILE A 144 2.31 9.20 -1.95
N ALA A 145 1.61 8.19 -1.45
CA ALA A 145 1.58 7.85 -0.04
C ALA A 145 2.98 7.43 0.47
N SER A 146 3.72 6.62 -0.30
CA SER A 146 5.08 6.23 0.04
C SER A 146 6.02 7.45 0.12
N TYR A 147 5.89 8.39 -0.81
CA TYR A 147 6.61 9.66 -0.75
C TYR A 147 6.31 10.44 0.53
N VAL A 148 5.03 10.66 0.83
CA VAL A 148 4.60 11.49 1.97
C VAL A 148 5.00 10.84 3.30
N ILE A 149 4.77 9.54 3.45
CA ILE A 149 5.22 8.79 4.64
C ILE A 149 6.73 8.88 4.78
N GLY A 150 7.49 8.63 3.71
CA GLY A 150 8.94 8.72 3.74
C GLY A 150 9.46 10.12 4.07
N TRP A 151 8.78 11.16 3.58
CA TRP A 151 9.10 12.56 3.88
C TRP A 151 8.85 12.91 5.36
N LEU A 152 7.79 12.38 5.97
CA LEU A 152 7.52 12.51 7.41
C LEU A 152 8.53 11.72 8.24
N THR A 153 8.90 10.52 7.80
CA THR A 153 9.91 9.68 8.45
C THR A 153 11.30 10.32 8.45
N GLU A 154 11.69 10.99 7.38
CA GLU A 154 12.93 11.80 7.34
C GLU A 154 12.90 12.98 8.34
N ARG A 155 11.78 13.22 9.03
CA ARG A 155 11.61 14.15 10.17
C ARG A 155 11.41 13.43 11.50
N GLY A 156 11.62 12.12 11.55
CA GLY A 156 11.53 11.27 12.74
C GLY A 156 10.10 10.94 13.17
N TRP A 157 9.14 10.91 12.24
CA TRP A 157 7.76 10.56 12.57
C TRP A 157 7.55 9.06 12.80
N ASP A 158 8.51 8.22 12.43
CA ASP A 158 8.52 6.77 12.63
C ASP A 158 9.09 6.31 13.99
N ARG A 159 9.42 7.26 14.88
CA ARG A 159 10.10 6.98 16.18
C ARG A 159 9.17 6.78 17.34
N THR A 160 7.94 7.25 17.24
CA THR A 160 6.94 7.15 18.31
C THR A 160 5.62 6.68 17.72
N ILE A 161 4.85 5.94 18.52
CA ILE A 161 3.56 5.40 18.12
C ILE A 161 2.62 6.49 17.56
N PRO A 162 2.41 7.66 18.22
CA PRO A 162 1.46 8.65 17.73
C PRO A 162 1.85 9.26 16.38
N LYS A 163 3.13 9.63 16.22
CA LYS A 163 3.59 10.22 14.96
C LYS A 163 3.54 9.21 13.81
N THR A 164 3.85 7.95 14.11
CA THR A 164 3.79 6.86 13.12
C THR A 164 2.34 6.64 12.69
N ALA A 165 1.41 6.62 13.66
CA ALA A 165 -0.01 6.45 13.40
C ALA A 165 -0.55 7.56 12.48
N ILE A 166 -0.20 8.82 12.77
CA ILE A 166 -0.61 9.97 11.95
C ILE A 166 0.01 9.89 10.54
N ALA A 167 1.29 9.56 10.42
CA ALA A 167 1.96 9.46 9.13
C ALA A 167 1.29 8.41 8.22
N ILE A 168 1.00 7.23 8.79
CA ILE A 168 0.36 6.13 8.08
C ILE A 168 -1.09 6.47 7.74
N PHE A 169 -1.82 7.08 8.67
CA PHE A 169 -3.19 7.55 8.43
C PHE A 169 -3.26 8.54 7.27
N ILE A 170 -2.35 9.53 7.22
CA ILE A 170 -2.23 10.46 6.09
C ILE A 170 -1.96 9.69 4.79
N GLY A 171 -1.06 8.71 4.83
CA GLY A 171 -0.81 7.83 3.70
C GLY A 171 -2.06 7.11 3.20
N SER A 172 -2.86 6.52 4.10
CA SER A 172 -4.12 5.87 3.76
C SER A 172 -5.12 6.85 3.14
N LEU A 173 -5.23 8.07 3.67
CA LEU A 173 -6.09 9.10 3.08
C LEU A 173 -5.67 9.43 1.65
N ILE A 174 -4.37 9.55 1.39
CA ILE A 174 -3.84 9.78 0.03
C ILE A 174 -4.23 8.64 -0.91
N ILE A 175 -4.10 7.39 -0.45
CA ILE A 175 -4.49 6.21 -1.23
C ILE A 175 -5.97 6.28 -1.61
N TYR A 176 -6.86 6.60 -0.67
CA TYR A 176 -8.29 6.72 -0.96
C TYR A 176 -8.63 7.93 -1.84
N MET A 177 -7.96 9.06 -1.66
CA MET A 177 -8.15 10.26 -2.49
C MET A 177 -7.80 10.00 -3.96
N CYS A 178 -6.87 9.10 -4.25
CA CYS A 178 -6.56 8.68 -5.62
C CYS A 178 -7.46 7.52 -6.08
N GLY A 179 -7.70 6.53 -5.22
CA GLY A 179 -8.42 5.30 -5.55
C GLY A 179 -9.91 5.48 -5.79
N LEU A 180 -10.62 6.16 -4.87
CA LEU A 180 -12.09 6.25 -4.93
C LEU A 180 -12.57 7.04 -6.17
N PRO A 181 -12.03 8.22 -6.51
CA PRO A 181 -12.46 8.92 -7.72
C PRO A 181 -12.17 8.14 -8.99
N TRP A 182 -11.04 7.42 -9.03
CA TRP A 182 -10.69 6.55 -10.16
C TRP A 182 -11.70 5.41 -10.33
N LEU A 183 -11.99 4.71 -9.23
CA LEU A 183 -12.96 3.61 -9.20
C LEU A 183 -14.32 4.08 -9.69
N MET A 184 -14.80 5.23 -9.20
CA MET A 184 -16.07 5.83 -9.58
C MET A 184 -16.15 6.08 -11.09
N VAL A 185 -15.13 6.74 -11.65
CA VAL A 185 -15.10 7.13 -13.07
C VAL A 185 -15.00 5.90 -13.97
N VAL A 186 -14.11 4.96 -13.65
CA VAL A 186 -13.87 3.78 -14.49
C VAL A 186 -15.05 2.82 -14.49
N LEU A 187 -15.76 2.68 -13.37
CA LEU A 187 -16.92 1.81 -13.26
C LEU A 187 -18.25 2.50 -13.58
N GLY A 188 -18.26 3.84 -13.67
CA GLY A 188 -19.48 4.62 -13.92
C GLY A 188 -20.53 4.48 -12.80
N VAL A 189 -20.08 4.31 -11.55
CA VAL A 189 -20.96 4.06 -10.40
C VAL A 189 -21.20 5.30 -9.54
N SER A 190 -22.23 5.26 -8.70
CA SER A 190 -22.54 6.35 -7.76
C SER A 190 -21.49 6.47 -6.64
N TRP A 191 -21.48 7.62 -5.94
CA TRP A 191 -20.63 7.80 -4.74
C TRP A 191 -20.95 6.78 -3.65
N SER A 192 -22.24 6.51 -3.39
CA SER A 192 -22.65 5.52 -2.39
C SER A 192 -22.04 4.15 -2.68
N GLN A 193 -22.13 3.71 -3.94
CA GLN A 193 -21.57 2.44 -4.39
C GLN A 193 -20.05 2.44 -4.43
N THR A 194 -19.42 3.57 -4.75
CA THR A 194 -17.97 3.72 -4.69
C THR A 194 -17.45 3.53 -3.27
N LEU A 195 -18.16 4.06 -2.26
CA LEU A 195 -17.77 3.92 -0.86
C LEU A 195 -18.02 2.49 -0.33
N SER A 196 -19.15 1.87 -0.71
CA SER A 196 -19.46 0.49 -0.33
C SER A 196 -18.46 -0.51 -0.92
N TRP A 197 -17.96 -0.23 -2.13
CA TRP A 197 -16.98 -1.08 -2.80
C TRP A 197 -15.54 -0.78 -2.44
N GLY A 198 -15.19 0.50 -2.29
CA GLY A 198 -13.80 0.96 -2.29
C GLY A 198 -13.29 1.49 -0.96
N LEU A 199 -14.13 1.64 0.06
CA LEU A 199 -13.76 2.21 1.37
C LEU A 199 -14.22 1.35 2.54
N TRP A 200 -15.53 1.11 2.68
CA TRP A 200 -16.09 0.43 3.86
C TRP A 200 -15.52 -0.97 4.13
N PRO A 201 -15.29 -1.82 3.11
CA PRO A 201 -14.69 -3.15 3.31
C PRO A 201 -13.28 -3.10 3.92
N PHE A 202 -12.58 -1.98 3.76
CA PHE A 202 -11.16 -1.86 4.07
C PHE A 202 -10.90 -1.26 5.45
N ILE A 203 -11.87 -0.55 6.05
CA ILE A 203 -11.65 0.23 7.28
C ILE A 203 -11.11 -0.62 8.44
N ALA A 204 -11.68 -1.82 8.66
CA ALA A 204 -11.22 -2.70 9.73
C ALA A 204 -9.81 -3.24 9.44
N GLY A 205 -9.57 -3.67 8.20
CA GLY A 205 -8.25 -4.14 7.78
C GLY A 205 -7.19 -3.06 7.87
N ASP A 206 -7.50 -1.83 7.47
CA ASP A 206 -6.59 -0.70 7.52
C ASP A 206 -6.31 -0.24 8.95
N THR A 207 -7.30 -0.31 9.83
CA THR A 207 -7.09 -0.09 11.27
C THR A 207 -6.10 -1.10 11.83
N LEU A 208 -6.27 -2.39 11.51
CA LEU A 208 -5.35 -3.44 11.93
C LEU A 208 -3.94 -3.22 11.36
N LYS A 209 -3.82 -2.90 10.07
CA LYS A 209 -2.54 -2.59 9.42
C LYS A 209 -1.85 -1.39 10.06
N LEU A 210 -2.59 -0.34 10.38
CA LEU A 210 -2.08 0.83 11.08
C LEU A 210 -1.52 0.41 12.45
N LEU A 211 -2.27 -0.37 13.24
CA LEU A 211 -1.79 -0.87 14.52
C LEU A 211 -0.50 -1.69 14.37
N ILE A 212 -0.46 -2.62 13.43
CA ILE A 212 0.72 -3.43 13.12
C ILE A 212 1.93 -2.54 12.79
N ALA A 213 1.77 -1.59 11.87
CA ALA A 213 2.87 -0.72 11.45
C ALA A 213 3.36 0.21 12.57
N THR A 214 2.45 0.71 13.41
CA THR A 214 2.79 1.53 14.58
C THR A 214 3.46 0.75 15.69
N GLY A 215 3.28 -0.58 15.74
CA GLY A 215 4.09 -1.47 16.58
C GLY A 215 5.47 -1.72 15.99
N ILE A 216 5.55 -2.06 14.69
CA ILE A 216 6.80 -2.47 14.03
C ILE A 216 7.80 -1.32 13.94
N LEU A 217 7.40 -0.15 13.42
CA LEU A 217 8.35 0.91 13.06
C LEU A 217 9.08 1.52 14.27
N PRO A 218 8.39 1.95 15.35
CA PRO A 218 9.06 2.42 16.55
C PRO A 218 9.91 1.33 17.23
N SER A 219 9.45 0.07 17.22
CA SER A 219 10.20 -1.05 17.80
C SER A 219 11.49 -1.35 17.05
N ALA A 220 11.47 -1.27 15.71
CA ALA A 220 12.67 -1.40 14.89
C ALA A 220 13.72 -0.34 15.28
N TRP A 221 13.29 0.89 15.53
CA TRP A 221 14.19 1.95 16.00
C TRP A 221 14.68 1.78 17.43
N PHE A 222 13.88 1.19 18.31
CA PHE A 222 14.33 0.82 19.64
C PHE A 222 15.50 -0.18 19.56
N ILE A 223 15.39 -1.21 18.71
CA ILE A 223 16.46 -2.20 18.50
C ILE A 223 17.72 -1.54 17.94
N VAL A 224 17.58 -0.66 16.94
CA VAL A 224 18.73 0.07 16.38
C VAL A 224 19.47 0.87 17.45
N ARG A 225 18.74 1.55 18.34
CA ARG A 225 19.34 2.36 19.42
C ARG A 225 20.06 1.55 20.49
N ILE A 226 19.72 0.28 20.69
CA ILE A 226 20.43 -0.60 21.65
C ILE A 226 21.75 -1.11 21.06
N ARG A 227 21.84 -1.18 19.73
CA ARG A 227 23.03 -1.68 19.02
C ARG A 227 24.17 -0.64 18.98
N ASP A 228 23.82 0.64 19.05
CA ASP A 228 24.75 1.78 19.02
C ASP A 228 25.20 2.15 20.44
#